data_AF-A0A1I1JA79-F1
#
_entry.id   AF-A0A1I1JA79-F1
#
_cell.length_a   1.000
_cell.length_b   1.000
_cell.length_c   1.000
_cell.angle_alpha   90.00
_cell.angle_beta   90.00
_cell.angle_gamma   90.00
#
_symmetry.space_group_name_H-M   'P 1'
#
loop_
_entity.id
_entity.type
_entity.pdbx_description
1 polymer ?
#
loop_
_entity_poly.entity_id
_entity_poly.type
_entity_poly.pdbx_seq_one_letter_code
_entity_poly.pdbx_strand_id
1 'polypeptide(L)'
;MIIETLIAHVVSYFYFQPTSTGKAKETNAVSQSLHFVWGVLFTSVILYGLNDDSDGFTLKWLVIVSGLLFGYILFENKIKHPLNFFFTSNLSSEHSLHMFYVKNRSIVQFVIQQMLYLLWIFILNELVTVSDDPWILVGIGLLFLLIFMVSLYALTRKESRSHYPWNRLLKHASTYIVLSAVTLILLQILLQGLELLQLATFPVGAFVTQSPYRMLIALNFVLLLLMKPTNQVIRAVSSKYDPKKDTALTSQAEQDSGFKGAGAMIGNLERLLILLSFFFGSLLSVVAILSIKAFARYKLIAEDPYFSEYFVIGTMLSVLITFACYALLVLLLL
;
A
#
# COMPACT_ATOMS: atom_id res chain seq x y z
N MET A 1 -12.10 -0.28 13.78
CA MET A 1 -10.90 0.51 13.41
C MET A 1 -10.15 -0.14 12.23
N ILE A 2 -10.87 -0.87 11.37
CA ILE A 2 -10.25 -1.68 10.32
C ILE A 2 -9.65 -0.79 9.22
N ILE A 3 -10.32 0.31 8.85
CA ILE A 3 -9.85 1.20 7.78
C ILE A 3 -8.60 1.96 8.23
N GLU A 4 -8.58 2.45 9.47
CA GLU A 4 -7.42 3.09 10.09
C GLU A 4 -6.21 2.15 10.09
N THR A 5 -6.44 0.89 10.48
CA THR A 5 -5.39 -0.15 10.50
C THR A 5 -4.86 -0.44 9.10
N LEU A 6 -5.75 -0.51 8.10
CA LEU A 6 -5.37 -0.71 6.70
C LEU A 6 -4.57 0.47 6.14
N ILE A 7 -4.92 1.72 6.49
CA ILE A 7 -4.14 2.90 6.13
C ILE A 7 -2.74 2.81 6.74
N ALA A 8 -2.64 2.52 8.04
CA ALA A 8 -1.36 2.37 8.72
C ALA A 8 -0.48 1.30 8.05
N HIS A 9 -1.05 0.13 7.70
CA HIS A 9 -0.34 -0.90 6.96
C HIS A 9 0.12 -0.43 5.56
N VAL A 10 -0.79 0.16 4.77
CA VAL A 10 -0.49 0.58 3.38
C VAL A 10 0.59 1.65 3.36
N VAL A 11 0.49 2.68 4.21
CA VAL A 11 1.50 3.74 4.31
C VAL A 11 2.85 3.17 4.73
N SER A 12 2.87 2.34 5.77
CA SER A 12 4.11 1.78 6.32
C SER A 12 4.80 0.82 5.36
N TYR A 13 4.02 -0.05 4.71
CA TYR A 13 4.56 -1.08 3.81
C TYR A 13 4.94 -0.52 2.44
N PHE A 14 4.11 0.32 1.82
CA PHE A 14 4.33 0.77 0.44
C PHE A 14 5.01 2.14 0.32
N TYR A 15 4.81 3.05 1.28
CA TYR A 15 5.26 4.43 1.15
C TYR A 15 6.58 4.70 1.88
N PHE A 16 6.78 4.08 3.05
CA PHE A 16 7.98 4.26 3.88
C PHE A 16 9.10 3.27 3.56
N GLN A 17 8.83 2.15 2.88
CA GLN A 17 9.89 1.22 2.48
C GLN A 17 10.79 1.82 1.38
N PRO A 18 12.12 1.61 1.46
CA PRO A 18 13.06 2.13 0.48
C PRO A 18 12.84 1.48 -0.91
N THR A 19 12.90 2.30 -1.96
CA THR A 19 12.58 1.92 -3.35
C THR A 19 13.71 1.18 -4.09
N SER A 20 14.79 0.78 -3.41
CA SER A 20 15.98 0.20 -4.03
C SER A 20 15.70 -1.17 -4.67
N THR A 21 15.56 -1.19 -6.00
CA THR A 21 15.44 -2.39 -6.86
C THR A 21 16.82 -2.95 -7.26
N GLY A 22 17.71 -3.18 -6.30
CA GLY A 22 19.03 -3.78 -6.54
C GLY A 22 19.49 -4.65 -5.38
N LYS A 23 20.66 -5.30 -5.52
CA LYS A 23 21.33 -6.20 -4.55
C LYS A 23 21.35 -5.71 -3.08
N ALA A 24 21.03 -4.44 -2.82
CA ALA A 24 20.81 -3.87 -1.49
C ALA A 24 19.47 -4.24 -0.81
N LYS A 25 18.58 -5.04 -1.44
CA LYS A 25 17.39 -5.59 -0.75
C LYS A 25 17.78 -6.63 0.32
N GLU A 26 18.97 -7.22 0.21
CA GLU A 26 19.49 -8.24 1.13
C GLU A 26 20.22 -7.70 2.36
N THR A 27 20.51 -6.40 2.46
CA THR A 27 21.62 -5.99 3.34
C THR A 27 21.28 -5.34 4.67
N ASN A 28 20.02 -5.06 5.04
CA ASN A 28 19.69 -4.66 6.43
C ASN A 28 18.21 -4.91 6.82
N ALA A 29 17.91 -6.07 7.39
CA ALA A 29 16.57 -6.40 7.91
C ALA A 29 16.14 -5.45 9.05
N VAL A 30 17.10 -4.99 9.86
CA VAL A 30 16.87 -3.95 10.88
C VAL A 30 16.41 -2.64 10.25
N SER A 31 17.06 -2.19 9.18
CA SER A 31 16.71 -0.94 8.51
C SER A 31 15.28 -0.99 7.96
N GLN A 32 14.89 -2.09 7.30
CA GLN A 32 13.52 -2.24 6.77
C GLN A 32 12.46 -2.19 7.88
N SER A 33 12.74 -2.85 9.00
CA SER A 33 11.88 -2.81 10.19
C SER A 33 11.73 -1.40 10.76
N LEU A 34 12.82 -0.62 10.82
CA LEU A 34 12.78 0.77 11.27
C LEU A 34 11.96 1.67 10.33
N HIS A 35 12.04 1.48 9.00
CA HIS A 35 11.22 2.24 8.06
C HIS A 35 9.73 1.94 8.24
N PHE A 36 9.38 0.67 8.47
CA PHE A 36 8.02 0.28 8.78
C PHE A 36 7.52 0.94 10.07
N VAL A 37 8.34 0.94 11.14
CA VAL A 37 8.04 1.64 12.41
C VAL A 37 7.74 3.11 12.16
N TRP A 38 8.58 3.81 11.38
CA TRP A 38 8.35 5.22 11.06
C TRP A 38 7.03 5.46 10.34
N GLY A 39 6.63 4.58 9.44
CA GLY A 39 5.32 4.67 8.77
C GLY A 39 4.14 4.50 9.73
N VAL A 40 4.24 3.55 10.68
CA VAL A 40 3.18 3.30 11.66
C VAL A 40 3.07 4.48 12.62
N LEU A 41 4.21 5.02 13.08
CA LEU A 41 4.22 6.21 13.94
C LEU A 41 3.66 7.44 13.22
N PHE A 42 4.11 7.67 11.97
CA PHE A 42 3.62 8.77 11.13
C PHE A 42 2.09 8.73 10.98
N THR A 43 1.53 7.58 10.65
CA THR A 43 0.08 7.41 10.51
C THR A 43 -0.66 7.51 11.84
N SER A 44 -0.06 7.01 12.93
CA SER A 44 -0.66 7.10 14.26
C SER A 44 -0.84 8.53 14.75
N VAL A 45 0.16 9.40 14.52
CA VAL A 45 0.05 10.83 14.88
C VAL A 45 -1.11 11.50 14.15
N ILE A 46 -1.28 11.18 12.86
CA ILE A 46 -2.35 11.74 12.04
C ILE A 46 -3.72 11.25 12.51
N LEU A 47 -3.88 9.94 12.69
CA LEU A 47 -5.16 9.34 13.08
C LEU A 47 -5.59 9.78 14.48
N TYR A 48 -4.66 9.89 15.42
CA TYR A 48 -4.92 10.43 16.75
C TYR A 48 -5.37 11.89 16.69
N GLY A 49 -4.75 12.73 15.85
CA GLY A 49 -5.13 14.14 15.71
C GLY A 49 -6.40 14.41 14.89
N LEU A 50 -6.91 13.41 14.16
CA LEU A 50 -8.15 13.51 13.38
C LEU A 50 -9.38 12.97 14.13
N ASN A 51 -9.18 12.06 15.07
CA ASN A 51 -10.27 11.47 15.83
C ASN A 51 -10.48 12.25 17.13
N ASP A 52 -11.73 12.57 17.45
CA ASP A 52 -12.11 13.38 18.62
C ASP A 52 -12.21 12.54 19.90
N ASP A 53 -11.25 11.61 20.07
CA ASP A 53 -11.09 10.68 21.21
C ASP A 53 -12.39 9.95 21.61
N SER A 54 -13.05 9.30 20.63
CA SER A 54 -14.16 8.38 20.88
C SER A 54 -13.78 7.31 21.91
N ASP A 55 -14.64 7.01 22.89
CA ASP A 55 -14.40 6.12 24.03
C ASP A 55 -13.45 4.95 23.73
N GLY A 56 -12.21 5.06 24.22
CA GLY A 56 -11.20 4.00 24.18
C GLY A 56 -10.37 3.91 22.90
N PHE A 57 -10.53 4.80 21.92
CA PHE A 57 -9.77 4.78 20.66
C PHE A 57 -8.26 4.69 20.91
N THR A 58 -7.73 5.49 21.83
CA THR A 58 -6.30 5.55 22.12
C THR A 58 -5.75 4.21 22.58
N LEU A 59 -6.41 3.53 23.52
CA LEU A 59 -5.98 2.22 24.02
C LEU A 59 -6.10 1.14 22.93
N LYS A 60 -7.23 1.13 22.23
CA LYS A 60 -7.50 0.22 21.11
C LYS A 60 -6.45 0.39 20.00
N TRP A 61 -6.09 1.63 19.67
CA TRP A 61 -5.07 1.97 18.69
C TRP A 61 -3.67 1.56 19.13
N LEU A 62 -3.31 1.72 20.40
CA LEU A 62 -2.00 1.28 20.91
C LEU A 62 -1.79 -0.23 20.74
N VAL A 63 -2.84 -1.04 20.97
CA VAL A 63 -2.79 -2.49 20.72
C VAL A 63 -2.61 -2.80 19.24
N ILE A 64 -3.33 -2.08 18.37
CA ILE A 64 -3.20 -2.24 16.91
C ILE A 64 -1.78 -1.87 16.45
N VAL A 65 -1.24 -0.75 16.92
CA VAL A 65 0.12 -0.30 16.58
C VAL A 65 1.15 -1.32 17.01
N SER A 66 1.15 -1.77 18.27
CA SER A 66 2.11 -2.76 18.72
C SER A 66 1.92 -4.11 18.02
N GLY A 67 0.68 -4.51 17.74
CA GLY A 67 0.33 -5.70 16.97
C GLY A 67 0.79 -5.64 15.50
N LEU A 68 0.69 -4.49 14.83
CA LEU A 68 1.19 -4.28 13.47
C LEU A 68 2.72 -4.39 13.42
N LEU A 69 3.40 -3.76 14.38
CA LEU A 69 4.87 -3.83 14.50
C LEU A 69 5.33 -5.28 14.73
N PHE A 70 4.70 -5.97 15.68
CA PHE A 70 4.95 -7.38 15.95
C PHE A 70 4.71 -8.24 14.70
N GLY A 71 3.54 -8.09 14.06
CA GLY A 71 3.18 -8.81 12.85
C GLY A 71 4.21 -8.63 11.75
N TYR A 72 4.63 -7.40 11.46
CA TYR A 72 5.65 -7.12 10.43
C TYR A 72 6.94 -7.89 10.65
N ILE A 73 7.49 -7.83 11.87
CA ILE A 73 8.73 -8.55 12.21
C ILE A 73 8.54 -10.07 12.16
N LEU A 74 7.41 -10.57 12.65
CA LEU A 74 7.08 -11.99 12.59
C LEU A 74 7.06 -12.48 11.14
N PHE A 75 6.40 -11.72 10.26
CA PHE A 75 6.26 -12.08 8.87
C PHE A 75 7.59 -12.05 8.11
N GLU A 76 8.33 -10.95 8.17
CA GLU A 76 9.59 -10.80 7.42
C GLU A 76 10.68 -11.77 7.90
N ASN A 77 10.75 -12.06 9.20
CA ASN A 77 11.87 -12.84 9.75
C ASN A 77 11.55 -14.30 10.05
N LYS A 78 10.31 -14.62 10.42
CA LYS A 78 9.94 -15.97 10.89
C LYS A 78 9.07 -16.72 9.88
N ILE A 79 8.20 -16.05 9.13
CA ILE A 79 7.22 -16.73 8.25
C ILE A 79 7.70 -16.80 6.80
N LYS A 80 8.30 -15.74 6.27
CA LYS A 80 8.67 -15.65 4.85
C LYS A 80 9.57 -16.79 4.36
N HIS A 81 10.62 -17.13 5.11
CA HIS A 81 11.55 -18.20 4.74
C HIS A 81 10.92 -19.60 4.75
N PRO A 82 10.27 -20.05 5.86
CA PRO A 82 9.64 -21.38 5.87
C PRO A 82 8.49 -21.49 4.88
N LEU A 83 7.74 -20.40 4.65
CA LEU A 83 6.68 -20.40 3.64
C LEU A 83 7.26 -20.62 2.24
N ASN A 84 8.33 -19.91 1.89
CA ASN A 84 9.02 -20.10 0.63
C ASN A 84 9.60 -21.51 0.49
N PHE A 85 10.20 -22.04 1.56
CA PHE A 85 10.71 -23.41 1.61
C PHE A 85 9.60 -24.43 1.36
N PHE A 86 8.46 -24.31 2.06
CA PHE A 86 7.29 -25.17 1.92
C PHE A 86 6.77 -25.21 0.48
N PHE A 87 6.62 -24.05 -0.16
CA PHE A 87 6.18 -23.99 -1.56
C PHE A 87 7.20 -24.59 -2.54
N THR A 88 8.50 -24.51 -2.24
CA THR A 88 9.53 -25.10 -3.10
C THR A 88 9.74 -26.60 -2.86
N SER A 89 9.49 -27.11 -1.65
CA SER A 89 9.78 -28.50 -1.28
C SER A 89 8.60 -29.45 -1.50
N ASN A 90 7.37 -28.96 -1.32
CA ASN A 90 6.17 -29.81 -1.28
C ASN A 90 5.34 -29.78 -2.56
N LEU A 91 5.64 -28.88 -3.50
CA LEU A 91 5.01 -28.90 -4.81
C LEU A 91 5.81 -29.85 -5.72
N SER A 92 5.23 -31.01 -6.03
CA SER A 92 5.83 -31.94 -6.99
C SER A 92 5.94 -31.29 -8.37
N SER A 93 7.03 -31.60 -9.08
CA SER A 93 7.33 -31.03 -10.40
C SER A 93 6.28 -31.36 -11.47
N GLU A 94 5.44 -32.36 -11.26
CA GLU A 94 4.40 -32.80 -12.19
C GLU A 94 3.08 -32.04 -12.05
N HIS A 95 2.87 -31.31 -10.95
CA HIS A 95 1.64 -30.54 -10.76
C HIS A 95 1.69 -29.18 -11.47
N SER A 96 0.60 -28.82 -12.14
CA SER A 96 0.40 -27.51 -12.80
C SER A 96 0.62 -26.31 -11.86
N LEU A 97 0.35 -26.50 -10.56
CA LEU A 97 0.60 -25.51 -9.52
C LEU A 97 2.08 -25.21 -9.31
N HIS A 98 2.97 -26.21 -9.44
CA HIS A 98 4.41 -26.01 -9.33
C HIS A 98 4.91 -25.13 -10.48
N MET A 99 4.48 -25.43 -11.71
CA MET A 99 4.82 -24.64 -12.90
C MET A 99 4.30 -23.21 -12.79
N PHE A 100 3.08 -23.01 -12.25
CA PHE A 100 2.55 -21.67 -11.98
C PHE A 100 3.35 -20.92 -10.92
N TYR A 101 3.67 -21.56 -9.79
CA TYR A 101 4.44 -20.96 -8.71
C TYR A 101 5.85 -20.57 -9.14
N VAL A 102 6.59 -21.46 -9.81
CA VAL A 102 7.96 -21.17 -10.27
C VAL A 102 7.96 -20.02 -11.28
N LYS A 103 7.02 -20.02 -12.22
CA LYS A 103 6.91 -18.97 -13.25
C LYS A 103 6.54 -17.59 -12.68
N ASN A 104 5.72 -17.56 -11.62
CA ASN A 104 5.19 -16.32 -11.04
C ASN A 104 5.64 -16.10 -9.58
N ARG A 105 6.78 -16.67 -9.17
CA ARG A 105 7.21 -16.77 -7.75
C ARG A 105 7.14 -15.44 -7.00
N SER A 106 7.64 -14.37 -7.61
CA SER A 106 7.64 -13.04 -7.00
C SER A 106 6.23 -12.50 -6.74
N ILE A 107 5.31 -12.75 -7.68
CA ILE A 107 3.90 -12.32 -7.58
C ILE A 107 3.19 -13.16 -6.52
N VAL A 108 3.36 -14.48 -6.56
CA VAL A 108 2.69 -15.39 -5.62
C VAL A 108 3.15 -15.11 -4.19
N GLN A 109 4.46 -14.94 -3.97
CA GLN A 109 4.99 -14.56 -2.66
C GLN A 109 4.42 -13.23 -2.18
N PHE A 110 4.36 -12.22 -3.06
CA PHE A 110 3.76 -10.93 -2.73
C PHE A 110 2.28 -11.07 -2.34
N VAL A 111 1.48 -11.78 -3.14
CA VAL A 111 0.03 -11.96 -2.89
C VAL A 111 -0.20 -12.69 -1.57
N ILE A 112 0.49 -13.81 -1.34
CA ILE A 112 0.36 -14.58 -0.10
C ILE A 112 0.77 -13.74 1.10
N GLN A 113 1.85 -12.99 0.99
CA GLN A 113 2.29 -12.08 2.05
C GLN A 113 1.21 -11.04 2.38
N GLN A 114 0.60 -10.40 1.38
CA GLN A 114 -0.47 -9.43 1.63
C GLN A 114 -1.73 -10.09 2.20
N MET A 115 -2.11 -11.28 1.74
CA MET A 115 -3.25 -12.02 2.32
C MET A 115 -3.02 -12.34 3.80
N LEU A 116 -1.81 -12.75 4.17
CA LEU A 116 -1.46 -13.01 5.56
C LEU A 116 -1.48 -11.74 6.43
N TYR A 117 -1.00 -10.60 5.90
CA TYR A 117 -1.13 -9.32 6.60
C TYR A 117 -2.59 -8.90 6.79
N LEU A 118 -3.44 -9.07 5.78
CA LEU A 118 -4.87 -8.76 5.88
C LEU A 118 -5.55 -9.65 6.92
N LEU A 119 -5.23 -10.95 6.94
CA LEU A 119 -5.72 -11.86 7.97
C LEU A 119 -5.27 -11.42 9.37
N TRP A 120 -4.01 -11.03 9.53
CA TRP A 120 -3.49 -10.53 10.79
C TRP A 120 -4.18 -9.24 11.25
N ILE A 121 -4.41 -8.30 10.33
CA ILE A 121 -5.14 -7.05 10.59
C ILE A 121 -6.57 -7.35 11.03
N PHE A 122 -7.24 -8.32 10.39
CA PHE A 122 -8.58 -8.74 10.78
C PHE A 122 -8.57 -9.31 12.21
N ILE A 123 -7.63 -10.19 12.54
CA ILE A 123 -7.46 -10.74 13.90
C ILE A 123 -7.23 -9.62 14.92
N LEU A 124 -6.37 -8.64 14.61
CA LEU A 124 -6.12 -7.50 15.51
C LEU A 124 -7.37 -6.65 15.71
N ASN A 125 -8.15 -6.40 14.64
CA ASN A 125 -9.40 -5.67 14.76
C ASN A 125 -10.39 -6.42 15.66
N GLU A 126 -10.58 -7.73 15.45
CA GLU A 126 -11.46 -8.54 16.29
C GLU A 126 -11.00 -8.64 17.74
N LEU A 127 -9.68 -8.71 17.98
CA LEU A 127 -9.12 -8.73 19.33
C LEU A 127 -9.49 -7.47 20.13
N VAL A 128 -9.47 -6.33 19.45
CA VAL A 128 -9.69 -5.01 20.04
C VAL A 128 -11.18 -4.65 20.11
N THR A 129 -12.03 -5.29 19.31
CA THR A 129 -13.49 -5.16 19.43
C THR A 129 -14.07 -6.03 20.53
N VAL A 130 -13.48 -7.21 20.80
CA VAL A 130 -13.95 -8.14 21.84
C VAL A 130 -13.54 -7.71 23.26
N SER A 131 -12.40 -7.03 23.40
CA SER A 131 -11.88 -6.62 24.71
C SER A 131 -12.19 -5.15 24.98
N ASP A 132 -13.15 -4.89 25.88
CA ASP A 132 -13.45 -3.53 26.36
C ASP A 132 -12.75 -3.19 27.69
N ASP A 133 -12.16 -4.18 28.38
CA ASP A 133 -11.39 -3.95 29.62
C ASP A 133 -10.05 -3.24 29.30
N PRO A 134 -9.83 -2.00 29.81
CA PRO A 134 -8.60 -1.25 29.58
C PRO A 134 -7.33 -1.97 29.99
N TRP A 135 -7.36 -2.74 31.09
CA TRP A 135 -6.16 -3.40 31.62
C TRP A 135 -5.73 -4.57 30.75
N ILE A 136 -6.70 -5.32 30.20
CA ILE A 136 -6.44 -6.41 29.26
C ILE A 136 -5.81 -5.85 27.98
N LEU A 137 -6.39 -4.77 27.44
CA LEU A 137 -5.85 -4.09 26.26
C LEU A 137 -4.41 -3.60 26.49
N VAL A 138 -4.14 -2.94 27.61
CA VAL A 138 -2.78 -2.49 27.96
C VAL A 138 -1.83 -3.69 28.09
N GLY A 139 -2.25 -4.77 28.75
CA GLY A 139 -1.46 -5.99 28.91
C GLY A 139 -1.07 -6.62 27.58
N ILE A 140 -2.04 -6.78 26.67
CA ILE A 140 -1.80 -7.29 25.30
C ILE A 140 -0.88 -6.36 24.52
N GLY A 141 -1.14 -5.04 24.57
CA GLY A 141 -0.35 -4.04 23.88
C GLY A 141 1.13 -4.08 24.30
N LEU A 142 1.39 -4.18 25.61
CA LEU A 142 2.73 -4.31 26.18
C LEU A 142 3.39 -5.65 25.81
N LEU A 143 2.63 -6.75 25.79
CA LEU A 143 3.13 -8.05 25.36
C LEU A 143 3.63 -8.00 23.90
N PHE A 144 2.82 -7.47 22.98
CA PHE A 144 3.23 -7.31 21.58
C PHE A 144 4.47 -6.42 21.43
N LEU A 145 4.51 -5.31 22.16
CA LEU A 145 5.67 -4.41 22.16
C LEU A 145 6.92 -5.10 22.70
N LEU A 146 6.81 -5.86 23.78
CA LEU A 146 7.92 -6.62 24.35
C LEU A 146 8.46 -7.65 23.35
N ILE A 147 7.58 -8.44 22.72
CA ILE A 147 7.98 -9.42 21.71
C ILE A 147 8.67 -8.71 20.52
N PHE A 148 8.12 -7.58 20.08
CA PHE A 148 8.70 -6.77 19.02
C PHE A 148 10.11 -6.29 19.38
N MET A 149 10.30 -5.71 20.57
CA MET A 149 11.60 -5.22 21.05
C MET A 149 12.64 -6.34 21.17
N VAL A 150 12.26 -7.49 21.73
CA VAL A 150 13.14 -8.68 21.84
C VAL A 150 13.56 -9.16 20.44
N SER A 151 12.63 -9.21 19.50
CA SER A 151 12.90 -9.64 18.14
C SER A 151 13.78 -8.64 17.37
N LEU A 152 13.56 -7.34 17.56
CA LEU A 152 14.41 -6.28 16.99
C LEU A 152 15.83 -6.29 17.58
N TYR A 153 15.96 -6.56 18.87
CA TYR A 153 17.26 -6.75 19.51
C TYR A 153 17.99 -7.98 18.94
N ALA A 154 17.29 -9.11 18.77
CA ALA A 154 17.85 -10.32 18.17
C ALA A 154 18.33 -10.10 16.73
N LEU A 155 17.58 -9.33 15.92
CA LEU A 155 17.98 -8.90 14.57
C LEU A 155 19.24 -8.06 14.61
N THR A 156 19.28 -7.04 15.47
CA THR A 156 20.41 -6.12 15.59
C THR A 156 21.69 -6.86 15.99
N ARG A 157 21.57 -7.84 16.89
CA ARG A 157 22.70 -8.70 17.29
C ARG A 157 23.19 -9.58 16.14
N LYS A 158 22.29 -10.17 15.35
CA LYS A 158 22.64 -11.01 14.19
C LYS A 158 23.36 -10.20 13.10
N GLU A 159 23.00 -8.93 12.94
CA GLU A 159 23.48 -8.11 11.82
C GLU A 159 24.84 -7.43 12.08
N SER A 160 25.43 -7.56 13.29
CA SER A 160 26.84 -7.32 13.77
C SER A 160 27.67 -6.12 13.24
N ARG A 161 27.19 -5.32 12.29
CA ARG A 161 27.95 -4.27 11.59
C ARG A 161 27.20 -2.96 11.35
N SER A 162 25.94 -2.86 11.72
CA SER A 162 25.18 -1.61 11.56
C SER A 162 24.85 -0.99 12.91
N HIS A 163 25.82 -0.29 13.51
CA HIS A 163 25.46 0.77 14.45
C HIS A 163 24.68 1.82 13.66
N TYR A 164 23.35 1.84 13.82
CA TYR A 164 22.54 2.87 13.20
C TYR A 164 22.80 4.16 13.97
N PRO A 165 23.42 5.19 13.35
CA PRO A 165 23.89 6.34 14.11
C PRO A 165 22.70 7.13 14.65
N TRP A 166 22.75 7.47 15.94
CA TRP A 166 21.71 8.22 16.65
C TRP A 166 21.30 9.50 15.90
N ASN A 167 22.26 10.18 15.29
CA ASN A 167 22.02 11.39 14.49
C ASN A 167 21.14 11.14 13.26
N ARG A 168 21.19 9.96 12.64
CA ARG A 168 20.26 9.62 11.53
C ARG A 168 18.86 9.33 12.06
N LEU A 169 18.74 8.64 13.20
CA LEU A 169 17.43 8.41 13.84
C LEU A 169 16.75 9.73 14.19
N LEU A 170 17.46 10.65 14.85
CA LEU A 170 16.93 11.97 15.19
C LEU A 170 16.51 12.77 13.95
N LYS A 171 17.30 12.73 12.88
CA LYS A 171 16.94 13.37 11.61
C LYS A 171 15.65 12.79 11.05
N HIS A 172 15.55 11.46 10.94
CA HIS A 172 14.32 10.80 10.47
C HIS A 172 13.11 11.12 11.37
N ALA A 173 13.28 11.05 12.70
CA ALA A 173 12.26 11.42 13.66
C ALA A 173 11.74 12.85 13.42
N SER A 174 12.65 13.82 13.34
CA SER A 174 12.28 15.23 13.10
C SER A 174 11.55 15.42 11.78
N THR A 175 12.03 14.79 10.69
CA THR A 175 11.39 14.92 9.38
C THR A 175 9.99 14.32 9.36
N TYR A 176 9.80 13.17 9.99
CA TYR A 176 8.50 12.49 9.99
C TYR A 176 7.50 13.14 10.93
N ILE A 177 7.95 13.73 12.05
CA ILE A 177 7.09 14.54 12.93
C ILE A 177 6.62 15.81 12.22
N VAL A 178 7.53 16.53 11.55
CA VAL A 178 7.14 17.73 10.77
C VAL A 178 6.19 17.35 9.64
N LEU A 179 6.50 16.26 8.92
CA LEU A 179 5.64 15.78 7.86
C LEU A 179 4.26 15.37 8.39
N SER A 180 4.18 14.64 9.50
CA SER A 180 2.90 14.22 10.08
C SER A 180 2.06 15.41 10.53
N ALA A 181 2.69 16.42 11.13
CA ALA A 181 2.03 17.66 11.52
C ALA A 181 1.44 18.42 10.32
N VAL A 182 2.22 18.58 9.24
CA VAL A 182 1.75 19.23 8.00
C VAL A 182 0.59 18.45 7.40
N THR A 183 0.71 17.12 7.29
CA THR A 183 -0.37 16.29 6.75
C THR A 183 -1.62 16.31 7.62
N LEU A 184 -1.46 16.36 8.94
CA LEU A 184 -2.57 16.45 9.88
C LEU A 184 -3.34 17.76 9.67
N ILE A 185 -2.63 18.90 9.60
CA ILE A 185 -3.26 20.21 9.33
C ILE A 185 -4.04 20.18 8.02
N LEU A 186 -3.45 19.64 6.95
CA LEU A 186 -4.13 19.52 5.66
C LEU A 186 -5.40 18.66 5.74
N LEU A 187 -5.34 17.54 6.45
CA LEU A 187 -6.50 16.66 6.63
C LEU A 187 -7.56 17.26 7.54
N GLN A 188 -7.18 18.05 8.55
CA GLN A 188 -8.14 18.80 9.38
C GLN A 188 -8.85 19.89 8.56
N ILE A 189 -8.13 20.62 7.71
CA ILE A 189 -8.74 21.59 6.78
C ILE A 189 -9.71 20.87 5.83
N LEU A 190 -9.32 19.72 5.30
CA LEU A 190 -10.18 18.92 4.43
C LEU A 190 -11.44 18.41 5.17
N LEU A 191 -11.29 17.99 6.42
CA LEU A 191 -12.38 17.52 7.27
C LEU A 191 -13.41 18.64 7.49
N GLN A 192 -12.95 19.82 7.88
CA GLN A 192 -13.79 21.02 8.04
C GLN A 192 -14.46 21.42 6.73
N GLY A 193 -13.73 21.37 5.61
CA GLY A 193 -14.30 21.64 4.29
C GLY A 193 -15.41 20.65 3.91
N LEU A 194 -15.26 19.38 4.30
CA LEU A 194 -16.26 18.35 4.06
C LEU A 194 -17.52 18.53 4.92
N GLU A 195 -17.35 18.90 6.19
CA GLU A 195 -18.46 19.28 7.09
C GLU A 195 -19.30 20.42 6.49
N LEU A 196 -18.64 21.48 6.00
CA LEU A 196 -19.32 22.59 5.33
C LEU A 196 -20.02 22.15 4.04
N LEU A 197 -19.41 21.24 3.28
CA LEU A 197 -19.99 20.73 2.04
C LEU A 197 -21.26 19.91 2.31
N GLN A 198 -21.33 19.15 3.40
CA GLN A 198 -22.53 18.37 3.76
C GLN A 198 -23.71 19.26 4.16
N LEU A 199 -23.44 20.47 4.67
CA LEU A 199 -24.48 21.47 4.96
C LEU A 199 -25.04 22.10 3.69
N ALA A 200 -24.22 22.24 2.65
CA ALA A 200 -24.68 22.65 1.33
C ALA A 200 -25.36 21.45 0.67
N THR A 201 -26.69 21.50 0.50
CA THR A 201 -27.51 20.42 -0.06
C THR A 201 -27.09 20.02 -1.49
N PHE A 202 -26.02 19.23 -1.64
CA PHE A 202 -25.54 18.72 -2.92
C PHE A 202 -26.27 17.42 -3.29
N PRO A 203 -26.52 17.16 -4.59
CA PRO A 203 -27.30 16.02 -5.06
C PRO A 203 -26.45 14.73 -5.13
N VAL A 204 -25.71 14.39 -4.06
CA VAL A 204 -24.92 13.15 -3.99
C VAL A 204 -25.32 12.36 -2.74
N GLY A 205 -26.50 11.74 -2.80
CA GLY A 205 -27.19 11.17 -1.63
C GLY A 205 -26.44 10.10 -0.83
N ALA A 206 -25.46 9.39 -1.41
CA ALA A 206 -24.69 8.36 -0.69
C ALA A 206 -23.52 8.93 0.15
N PHE A 207 -23.02 10.12 -0.18
CA PHE A 207 -21.87 10.74 0.51
C PHE A 207 -22.29 11.75 1.59
N VAL A 208 -23.49 12.31 1.45
CA VAL A 208 -24.04 13.31 2.38
C VAL A 208 -24.49 12.68 3.72
N THR A 209 -24.80 11.38 3.74
CA THR A 209 -25.34 10.71 4.94
C THR A 209 -24.27 10.14 5.89
N GLN A 210 -23.01 10.09 5.45
CA GLN A 210 -21.91 9.50 6.23
C GLN A 210 -21.19 10.54 7.07
N SER A 211 -20.60 10.12 8.19
CA SER A 211 -19.78 11.04 8.99
C SER A 211 -18.60 11.58 8.16
N PRO A 212 -18.29 12.89 8.24
CA PRO A 212 -17.16 13.50 7.53
C PRO A 212 -15.85 12.74 7.74
N TYR A 213 -15.58 12.30 8.97
CA TYR A 213 -14.41 11.50 9.31
C TYR A 213 -14.37 10.17 8.54
N ARG A 214 -15.47 9.40 8.54
CA ARG A 214 -15.55 8.11 7.83
C ARG A 214 -15.33 8.29 6.34
N MET A 215 -15.93 9.32 5.75
CA MET A 215 -15.76 9.66 4.34
C MET A 215 -14.32 10.05 4.01
N LEU A 216 -13.69 10.90 4.83
CA LEU A 216 -12.30 11.31 4.65
C LEU A 216 -11.34 10.12 4.72
N ILE A 217 -11.49 9.26 5.73
CA ILE A 217 -10.63 8.09 5.95
C ILE A 217 -10.80 7.06 4.81
N ALA A 218 -12.03 6.76 4.40
CA ALA A 218 -12.29 5.84 3.30
C ALA A 218 -11.75 6.36 1.95
N LEU A 219 -11.92 7.66 1.66
CA LEU A 219 -11.39 8.28 0.45
C LEU A 219 -9.86 8.25 0.43
N ASN A 220 -9.21 8.62 1.54
CA ASN A 220 -7.75 8.58 1.65
C ASN A 220 -7.21 7.16 1.47
N PHE A 221 -7.86 6.16 2.06
CA PHE A 221 -7.48 4.76 1.88
C PHE A 221 -7.49 4.36 0.40
N VAL A 222 -8.57 4.68 -0.32
CA VAL A 222 -8.71 4.34 -1.75
C VAL A 222 -7.69 5.09 -2.61
N LEU A 223 -7.44 6.38 -2.34
CA LEU A 223 -6.42 7.15 -3.02
C LEU A 223 -5.02 6.54 -2.82
N LEU A 224 -4.68 6.12 -1.60
CA LEU A 224 -3.41 5.47 -1.29
C LEU A 224 -3.25 4.12 -2.02
N LEU A 225 -4.33 3.34 -2.17
CA LEU A 225 -4.33 2.09 -2.92
C LEU A 225 -4.07 2.30 -4.42
N LEU A 226 -4.68 3.33 -5.01
CA LEU A 226 -4.59 3.61 -6.46
C LEU A 226 -3.21 4.07 -6.92
N MET A 227 -2.33 4.48 -6.00
CA MET A 227 -1.00 4.99 -6.35
C MET A 227 0.07 3.88 -6.32
N LYS A 228 0.92 3.83 -5.28
CA LYS A 228 2.06 2.89 -5.23
C LYS A 228 1.66 1.41 -5.27
N PRO A 229 0.68 0.92 -4.48
CA PRO A 229 0.31 -0.50 -4.47
C PRO A 229 -0.18 -0.96 -5.85
N THR A 230 -1.09 -0.19 -6.46
CA THR A 230 -1.58 -0.48 -7.81
C THR A 230 -0.45 -0.51 -8.82
N ASN A 231 0.47 0.47 -8.82
CA ASN A 231 1.62 0.46 -9.73
C ASN A 231 2.48 -0.81 -9.61
N GLN A 232 2.67 -1.31 -8.39
CA GLN A 232 3.41 -2.56 -8.18
C GLN A 232 2.64 -3.76 -8.73
N VAL A 233 1.32 -3.83 -8.54
CA VAL A 233 0.47 -4.90 -9.09
C VAL A 233 0.46 -4.87 -10.61
N ILE A 234 0.23 -3.70 -11.22
CA ILE A 234 0.23 -3.53 -12.69
C ILE A 234 1.57 -4.02 -13.24
N ARG A 235 2.69 -3.52 -12.69
CA ARG A 235 4.02 -3.91 -13.12
C ARG A 235 4.28 -5.39 -12.90
N ALA A 236 3.86 -5.96 -11.77
CA ALA A 236 4.06 -7.37 -11.48
C ALA A 236 3.38 -8.24 -12.55
N VAL A 237 2.12 -7.97 -12.85
CA VAL A 237 1.32 -8.72 -13.84
C VAL A 237 1.82 -8.48 -15.27
N SER A 238 2.12 -7.23 -15.63
CA SER A 238 2.54 -6.88 -17.00
C SER A 238 4.02 -7.16 -17.29
N SER A 239 4.88 -7.34 -16.27
CA SER A 239 6.34 -7.51 -16.45
C SER A 239 6.75 -8.72 -17.27
N LYS A 240 5.86 -9.68 -17.51
CA LYS A 240 6.09 -10.84 -18.39
C LYS A 240 5.93 -10.48 -19.87
N TYR A 241 5.15 -9.44 -20.15
CA TYR A 241 4.83 -8.95 -21.49
C TYR A 241 5.62 -7.69 -21.84
N ASP A 242 6.55 -7.27 -20.98
CA ASP A 242 7.35 -6.08 -21.20
C ASP A 242 8.35 -6.32 -22.35
N PRO A 243 8.22 -5.61 -23.49
CA PRO A 243 9.07 -5.84 -24.66
C PRO A 243 10.56 -5.58 -24.38
N LYS A 244 10.88 -4.80 -23.32
CA LYS A 244 12.27 -4.50 -22.92
C LYS A 244 13.01 -5.66 -22.25
N LYS A 245 12.32 -6.75 -21.88
CA LYS A 245 12.94 -7.88 -21.16
C LYS A 245 13.71 -8.83 -22.07
N ASP A 246 13.28 -8.99 -23.32
CA ASP A 246 13.92 -9.89 -24.30
C ASP A 246 14.95 -9.19 -25.20
N THR A 247 14.91 -7.85 -25.29
CA THR A 247 15.86 -7.04 -26.09
C THR A 247 17.14 -6.65 -25.35
N ALA A 248 17.33 -7.04 -24.08
CA ALA A 248 18.54 -6.72 -23.32
C ALA A 248 19.83 -7.39 -23.86
N LEU A 249 19.73 -8.27 -24.86
CA LEU A 249 20.87 -8.87 -25.55
C LEU A 249 21.13 -8.29 -26.96
N THR A 250 20.38 -7.29 -27.41
CA THR A 250 20.65 -6.68 -28.72
C THR A 250 20.36 -5.19 -28.71
N SER A 251 21.44 -4.43 -28.93
CA SER A 251 21.47 -3.00 -29.32
C SER A 251 20.97 -1.97 -28.29
N GLN A 252 21.95 -1.30 -27.68
CA GLN A 252 21.84 0.02 -27.03
C GLN A 252 21.56 1.17 -28.03
N ALA A 253 20.87 0.92 -29.13
CA ALA A 253 20.56 1.92 -30.12
C ALA A 253 19.09 1.78 -30.49
N GLU A 254 18.37 2.89 -30.35
CA GLU A 254 17.00 3.15 -30.79
C GLU A 254 15.88 2.87 -29.75
N GLN A 255 15.32 4.01 -29.29
CA GLN A 255 14.05 4.19 -28.58
C GLN A 255 14.02 4.05 -27.04
N ASP A 256 14.86 4.82 -26.34
CA ASP A 256 14.47 5.42 -25.05
C ASP A 256 13.64 6.70 -25.31
N SER A 257 12.44 6.54 -25.90
CA SER A 257 11.55 7.64 -26.32
C SER A 257 10.68 8.18 -25.17
N GLY A 258 11.25 8.36 -23.97
CA GLY A 258 10.51 8.98 -22.87
C GLY A 258 11.32 9.26 -21.61
N PHE A 259 10.84 10.23 -20.82
CA PHE A 259 11.42 10.55 -19.52
C PHE A 259 11.27 9.38 -18.54
N LYS A 260 12.35 9.04 -17.83
CA LYS A 260 12.35 8.01 -16.79
C LYS A 260 11.26 8.32 -15.75
N GLY A 261 10.32 7.38 -15.57
CA GLY A 261 9.21 7.52 -14.62
C GLY A 261 7.94 8.16 -15.18
N ALA A 262 7.95 8.72 -16.40
CA ALA A 262 6.76 9.33 -17.00
C ALA A 262 5.60 8.34 -17.15
N GLY A 263 5.88 7.08 -17.49
CA GLY A 263 4.85 6.04 -17.58
C GLY A 263 4.10 5.80 -16.27
N ALA A 264 4.79 5.84 -15.13
CA ALA A 264 4.16 5.67 -13.81
C ALA A 264 3.30 6.89 -13.45
N MET A 265 3.77 8.11 -13.78
CA MET A 265 3.00 9.34 -13.56
C MET A 265 1.74 9.37 -14.42
N ILE A 266 1.84 9.02 -15.71
CA ILE A 266 0.68 8.92 -16.61
C ILE A 266 -0.35 7.93 -16.05
N GLY A 267 0.10 6.75 -15.61
CA GLY A 267 -0.79 5.76 -15.01
C GLY A 267 -1.49 6.26 -13.75
N ASN A 268 -0.79 6.99 -12.88
CA ASN A 268 -1.40 7.59 -11.69
C ASN A 268 -2.48 8.63 -12.06
N LEU A 269 -2.18 9.52 -13.02
CA LEU A 269 -3.11 10.55 -13.48
C LEU A 269 -4.35 9.94 -14.14
N GLU A 270 -4.17 8.96 -15.02
CA GLU A 270 -5.24 8.21 -15.65
C GLU A 270 -6.21 7.64 -14.62
N ARG A 271 -5.70 6.94 -13.60
CA ARG A 271 -6.56 6.35 -12.56
C ARG A 271 -7.29 7.39 -11.73
N LEU A 272 -6.65 8.52 -11.43
CA LEU A 272 -7.31 9.62 -10.70
C LEU A 272 -8.45 10.22 -11.53
N LEU A 273 -8.25 10.43 -12.83
CA LEU A 273 -9.28 10.95 -13.73
C LEU A 273 -10.42 9.95 -13.96
N ILE A 274 -10.11 8.65 -14.04
CA ILE A 274 -11.13 7.59 -14.12
C ILE A 274 -11.95 7.54 -12.83
N LEU A 275 -11.30 7.60 -11.66
CA LEU A 275 -12.01 7.65 -10.37
C LEU A 275 -12.94 8.88 -10.30
N LEU A 276 -12.47 10.05 -10.73
CA LEU A 276 -13.29 11.25 -10.81
C LEU A 276 -14.49 11.08 -11.75
N SER A 277 -14.28 10.40 -12.88
CA SER A 277 -15.36 10.10 -13.83
C SER A 277 -16.44 9.20 -13.23
N PHE A 278 -16.07 8.25 -12.36
CA PHE A 278 -17.03 7.42 -11.62
C PHE A 278 -17.82 8.23 -10.59
N PHE A 279 -17.19 9.17 -9.87
CA PHE A 279 -17.91 10.05 -8.95
C PHE A 279 -19.00 10.88 -9.66
N PHE A 280 -18.74 11.33 -10.89
CA PHE A 280 -19.70 12.10 -11.69
C PHE A 280 -20.61 11.24 -12.59
N GLY A 281 -20.48 9.90 -12.56
CA GLY A 281 -21.29 8.99 -13.37
C GLY A 281 -21.05 9.08 -14.89
N SER A 282 -19.95 9.69 -15.34
CA SER A 282 -19.66 9.89 -16.77
C SER A 282 -18.74 8.81 -17.32
N LEU A 283 -19.32 7.77 -17.95
CA LEU A 283 -18.54 6.77 -18.68
C LEU A 283 -17.85 7.36 -19.92
N LEU A 284 -18.40 8.44 -20.50
CA LEU A 284 -17.82 9.11 -21.66
C LEU A 284 -16.47 9.75 -21.32
N SER A 285 -16.30 10.27 -20.10
CA SER A 285 -15.02 10.80 -19.62
C SER A 285 -13.96 9.71 -19.56
N VAL A 286 -14.31 8.49 -19.12
CA VAL A 286 -13.40 7.34 -19.13
C VAL A 286 -12.94 7.01 -20.54
N VAL A 287 -13.86 6.94 -21.51
CA VAL A 287 -13.53 6.70 -22.92
C VAL A 287 -12.56 7.77 -23.43
N ALA A 288 -12.83 9.05 -23.17
CA ALA A 288 -11.97 10.15 -23.60
C ALA A 288 -10.55 10.05 -23.03
N ILE A 289 -10.40 9.74 -21.73
CA ILE A 289 -9.09 9.56 -21.08
C ILE A 289 -8.30 8.42 -21.76
N LEU A 290 -8.96 7.29 -22.01
CA LEU A 290 -8.34 6.14 -22.69
C LEU A 290 -7.96 6.46 -24.14
N SER A 291 -8.82 7.20 -24.86
CA SER A 291 -8.54 7.66 -26.23
C SER A 291 -7.33 8.59 -26.28
N ILE A 292 -7.22 9.55 -25.37
CA ILE A 292 -6.04 10.45 -25.29
C ILE A 292 -4.77 9.64 -25.06
N LYS A 293 -4.81 8.67 -24.14
CA LYS A 293 -3.68 7.79 -23.82
C LYS A 293 -3.24 6.95 -25.03
N ALA A 294 -4.20 6.37 -25.76
CA ALA A 294 -3.93 5.59 -26.97
C ALA A 294 -3.41 6.49 -28.11
N PHE A 295 -4.01 7.66 -28.30
CA PHE A 295 -3.61 8.62 -29.34
C PHE A 295 -2.17 9.09 -29.15
N ALA A 296 -1.77 9.43 -27.92
CA ALA A 296 -0.40 9.84 -27.61
C ALA A 296 0.66 8.76 -27.90
N ARG A 297 0.26 7.48 -28.01
CA ARG A 297 1.15 6.35 -28.28
C ARG A 297 0.81 5.62 -29.58
N TYR A 298 -0.05 6.21 -30.43
CA TYR A 298 -0.61 5.54 -31.59
C TYR A 298 0.46 4.95 -32.51
N LYS A 299 1.52 5.72 -32.80
CA LYS A 299 2.61 5.28 -33.66
C LYS A 299 3.24 3.95 -33.18
N LEU A 300 3.60 3.89 -31.90
CA LEU A 300 4.19 2.69 -31.29
C LEU A 300 3.20 1.52 -31.24
N ILE A 301 1.93 1.79 -30.96
CA ILE A 301 0.86 0.77 -30.93
C ILE A 301 0.64 0.17 -32.33
N ALA A 302 0.74 0.98 -33.38
CA ALA A 302 0.53 0.55 -34.75
C ALA A 302 1.75 -0.18 -35.35
N GLU A 303 2.97 0.21 -34.94
CA GLU A 303 4.22 -0.31 -35.51
C GLU A 303 4.76 -1.55 -34.77
N ASP A 304 4.49 -1.71 -33.46
CA ASP A 304 4.99 -2.81 -32.64
C ASP A 304 3.86 -3.62 -31.98
N PRO A 305 3.58 -4.85 -32.47
CA PRO A 305 2.56 -5.74 -31.89
C PRO A 305 2.81 -6.09 -30.40
N TYR A 306 4.07 -6.30 -30.00
CA TYR A 306 4.39 -6.64 -28.61
C TYR A 306 4.13 -5.47 -27.67
N PHE A 307 4.50 -4.26 -28.10
CA PHE A 307 4.16 -3.04 -27.37
C PHE A 307 2.65 -2.82 -27.30
N SER A 308 1.92 -3.08 -28.38
CA SER A 308 0.47 -2.99 -28.44
C SER A 308 -0.21 -3.88 -27.40
N GLU A 309 0.17 -5.15 -27.33
CA GLU A 309 -0.35 -6.10 -26.32
C GLU A 309 -0.04 -5.63 -24.89
N TYR A 310 1.22 -5.27 -24.62
CA TYR A 310 1.64 -4.75 -23.32
C TYR A 310 0.84 -3.50 -22.91
N PHE A 311 0.64 -2.57 -23.85
CA PHE A 311 -0.11 -1.33 -23.63
C PHE A 311 -1.59 -1.60 -23.31
N VAL A 312 -2.24 -2.49 -24.06
CA VAL A 312 -3.64 -2.85 -23.86
C VAL A 312 -3.83 -3.57 -22.52
N ILE A 313 -2.98 -4.54 -22.18
CA ILE A 313 -3.02 -5.26 -20.90
C ILE A 313 -2.87 -4.28 -19.74
N GLY A 314 -1.88 -3.38 -19.78
CA GLY A 314 -1.66 -2.39 -18.74
C GLY A 314 -2.84 -1.43 -18.56
N THR A 315 -3.46 -1.01 -19.66
CA THR A 315 -4.60 -0.10 -19.66
C THR A 315 -5.86 -0.76 -19.10
N MET A 316 -6.20 -1.96 -19.56
CA MET A 316 -7.36 -2.71 -19.07
C MET A 316 -7.23 -3.03 -17.58
N LEU A 317 -6.04 -3.41 -17.13
CA LEU A 317 -5.78 -3.67 -15.71
C LEU A 317 -5.89 -2.39 -14.87
N SER A 318 -5.46 -1.23 -15.40
CA SER A 318 -5.61 0.07 -14.73
C SER A 318 -7.09 0.43 -14.53
N VAL A 319 -7.92 0.27 -15.56
CA VAL A 319 -9.37 0.50 -15.49
C VAL A 319 -10.03 -0.46 -14.50
N LEU A 320 -9.70 -1.75 -14.59
CA LEU A 320 -10.26 -2.80 -13.72
C LEU A 320 -9.97 -2.53 -12.24
N ILE A 321 -8.71 -2.22 -11.89
CA ILE A 321 -8.33 -1.90 -10.51
C ILE A 321 -9.02 -0.62 -10.04
N THR A 322 -9.11 0.41 -10.89
CA THR A 322 -9.77 1.67 -10.52
C THR A 322 -11.25 1.46 -10.23
N PHE A 323 -11.93 0.65 -11.06
CA PHE A 323 -13.31 0.26 -10.83
C PHE A 323 -13.48 -0.53 -9.53
N ALA A 324 -12.62 -1.53 -9.29
CA ALA A 324 -12.66 -2.31 -8.04
C ALA A 324 -12.43 -1.43 -6.79
N CYS A 325 -11.52 -0.47 -6.86
CA CYS A 325 -11.28 0.51 -5.79
C CYS A 325 -12.47 1.46 -5.57
N TYR A 326 -13.15 1.87 -6.64
CA TYR A 326 -14.39 2.66 -6.53
C TYR A 326 -15.53 1.84 -5.91
N ALA A 327 -15.73 0.59 -6.35
CA ALA A 327 -16.72 -0.30 -5.74
C ALA A 327 -16.41 -0.57 -4.26
N LEU A 328 -15.14 -0.74 -3.90
CA LEU A 328 -14.68 -0.84 -2.52
C LEU A 328 -15.00 0.44 -1.74
N LEU A 329 -14.79 1.63 -2.30
CA LEU A 329 -15.14 2.89 -1.66
C LEU A 329 -16.63 2.93 -1.31
N VAL A 330 -17.49 2.59 -2.26
CA VAL A 330 -18.94 2.55 -2.04
C VAL A 330 -19.28 1.54 -0.94
N LEU A 331 -18.69 0.35 -0.96
CA LEU A 331 -18.89 -0.66 0.09
C LEU A 331 -18.43 -0.18 1.48
N LEU A 332 -17.33 0.56 1.55
CA LEU A 332 -16.81 1.12 2.80
C LEU A 332 -17.67 2.27 3.35
N LEU A 333 -18.50 2.89 2.52
CA LEU A 333 -19.38 4.01 2.87
C LEU A 333 -20.83 3.57 3.09
N LEU A 334 -21.26 2.42 2.56
CA LEU A 334 -22.47 1.73 2.99
C LEU A 334 -22.33 1.31 4.46
#